data_AF-A0A2G1QMT3-F1
#
_entry.id   AF-A0A2G1QMT3-F1
#
_cell.length_a   1.000
_cell.length_b   1.000
_cell.length_c   1.000
_cell.angle_alpha   90.00
_cell.angle_beta   90.00
_cell.angle_gamma   90.00
#
_symmetry.space_group_name_H-M   'P 1'
#
loop_
_entity.id
_entity.type
_entity.pdbx_description
1 polymer ?
#
loop_
_entity_poly.entity_id
_entity_poly.type
_entity_poly.pdbx_seq_one_letter_code
_entity_poly.pdbx_strand_id
1 'polypeptide(L)'
;MTAVDLKPLRRSMEGIVASVLTTCDGDGMPNVSMISQVHFVDSGHVALSYQFFNKTRRNVLATRKASVMITDPVTLVTHRLALEFLETRSQGAVFETMKAKLAGIASHHGMDGVFRLLGADIYRVFSVEEVPCWQLLPGPPEHQLLADLRACQAGLDRCDDLEDLLDTALAGLEQHFAIRYAMVLMAEGGTERLYTVASRGYASSGVGSEVAFGEGVIGVAAREKAPIRIGHMTMEYRYGAAMVHTARRAGILSGVPTEIPFPGLKSPRSQIALPILLKDDLLGILFAEAEETMRFGYDEEDALLLLAGHLGLLIGALKDEAAVAEVEAVSGPAAGENSVAVRFHAPDQSIFIGHDYLIKGVAGAILWRLLGEFKETGRTEFTTRELRIDPTLRLPEFAENLDARLILLRKRLEERQACLRIEKSGRGRFRLVTQCSLKLENLSAAGTLSAG
;
A
#
# COMPACT_ATOMS: atom_id res chain seq x y z
N MET A 1 5.32 7.73 -41.47
CA MET A 1 5.94 6.83 -40.47
C MET A 1 4.86 6.51 -39.47
N THR A 2 4.46 5.25 -39.37
CA THR A 2 3.54 4.79 -38.33
C THR A 2 4.17 5.09 -36.96
N ALA A 3 3.39 5.65 -36.04
CA ALA A 3 3.86 5.85 -34.67
C ALA A 3 4.19 4.48 -34.05
N VAL A 4 5.34 4.39 -33.38
CA VAL A 4 5.69 3.20 -32.59
C VAL A 4 4.69 3.06 -31.44
N ASP A 5 4.18 1.85 -31.23
CA ASP A 5 3.36 1.51 -30.06
C ASP A 5 3.95 0.31 -29.33
N LEU A 6 4.44 0.57 -28.11
CA LEU A 6 5.06 -0.42 -27.23
C LEU A 6 4.06 -1.16 -26.34
N LYS A 7 2.78 -0.75 -26.29
CA LYS A 7 1.79 -1.40 -25.40
C LYS A 7 1.66 -2.91 -25.61
N PRO A 8 1.66 -3.45 -26.85
CA PRO A 8 1.61 -4.90 -27.06
C PRO A 8 2.85 -5.66 -26.57
N LEU A 9 3.97 -4.94 -26.33
CA LEU A 9 5.27 -5.52 -25.99
C LEU A 9 5.58 -5.47 -24.50
N ARG A 10 4.68 -4.93 -23.67
CA ARG A 10 4.90 -4.73 -22.22
C ARG A 10 5.36 -5.98 -21.49
N ARG A 11 4.80 -7.14 -21.82
CA ARG A 11 5.19 -8.42 -21.21
C ARG A 11 6.66 -8.78 -21.44
N SER A 12 7.23 -8.37 -22.58
CA SER A 12 8.65 -8.55 -22.90
C SER A 12 9.57 -7.64 -22.06
N MET A 13 9.01 -6.65 -21.37
CA MET A 13 9.69 -5.66 -20.52
C MET A 13 9.41 -5.88 -19.02
N GLU A 14 9.01 -7.11 -18.66
CA GLU A 14 8.84 -7.49 -17.26
C GLU A 14 10.16 -7.81 -16.54
N GLY A 15 11.24 -8.03 -17.29
CA GLY A 15 12.55 -8.40 -16.74
C GLY A 15 12.68 -9.89 -16.39
N ILE A 16 11.81 -10.75 -16.93
CA ILE A 16 11.92 -12.22 -16.79
C ILE A 16 13.07 -12.75 -17.66
N VAL A 17 13.18 -12.27 -18.90
CA VAL A 17 14.25 -12.64 -19.84
C VAL A 17 15.24 -11.49 -19.93
N ALA A 18 16.53 -11.80 -19.77
CA ALA A 18 17.59 -10.82 -19.89
C ALA A 18 17.61 -10.20 -21.31
N SER A 19 17.80 -8.89 -21.37
CA SER A 19 17.83 -8.15 -22.63
C SER A 19 19.26 -7.91 -23.08
N VAL A 20 19.47 -7.82 -24.39
CA VAL A 20 20.80 -7.55 -24.98
C VAL A 20 20.84 -6.12 -25.47
N LEU A 21 21.66 -5.29 -24.82
CA LEU A 21 21.88 -3.89 -25.15
C LEU A 21 23.14 -3.75 -26.01
N THR A 22 23.00 -3.08 -27.15
CA THR A 22 24.09 -2.77 -28.07
C THR A 22 24.22 -1.26 -28.23
N THR A 23 25.45 -0.76 -28.20
CA THR A 23 25.82 0.65 -28.38
C THR A 23 27.05 0.73 -29.26
N CYS A 24 27.36 1.90 -29.83
CA CYS A 24 28.61 2.14 -30.54
C CYS A 24 29.30 3.40 -30.02
N ASP A 25 30.63 3.44 -30.10
CA ASP A 25 31.37 4.69 -29.89
C ASP A 25 31.35 5.58 -31.14
N GLY A 26 32.04 6.73 -31.07
CA GLY A 26 32.09 7.70 -32.18
C GLY A 26 32.76 7.17 -33.44
N ASP A 27 33.62 6.15 -33.32
CA ASP A 27 34.30 5.49 -34.43
C ASP A 27 33.48 4.31 -34.99
N GLY A 28 32.30 4.04 -34.42
CA GLY A 28 31.40 2.98 -34.84
C GLY A 28 31.72 1.61 -34.25
N MET A 29 32.65 1.49 -33.29
CA MET A 29 32.98 0.21 -32.68
C MET A 29 31.85 -0.27 -31.76
N PRO A 30 31.30 -1.47 -31.98
CA PRO A 30 30.18 -1.97 -31.20
C PRO A 30 30.59 -2.36 -29.79
N ASN A 31 29.65 -2.20 -28.87
CA ASN A 31 29.72 -2.65 -27.49
C ASN A 31 28.39 -3.33 -27.14
N VAL A 32 28.47 -4.60 -26.75
CA VAL A 32 27.32 -5.43 -26.40
C VAL A 32 27.36 -5.70 -24.89
N SER A 33 26.21 -5.59 -24.23
CA SER A 33 26.06 -5.82 -22.80
C SER A 33 24.72 -6.49 -22.53
N MET A 34 24.69 -7.41 -21.57
CA MET A 34 23.44 -8.02 -21.12
C MET A 34 22.90 -7.20 -19.94
N ILE A 35 21.62 -6.84 -20.00
CA ILE A 35 20.95 -6.07 -18.95
C ILE A 35 19.78 -6.88 -18.40
N SER A 36 19.53 -6.75 -17.11
CA SER A 36 18.48 -7.48 -16.42
C SER A 36 17.08 -7.01 -16.81
N GLN A 37 16.94 -5.75 -17.24
CA GLN A 37 15.63 -5.15 -17.45
C GLN A 37 15.63 -4.01 -18.47
N VAL A 38 14.61 -4.02 -19.32
CA VAL A 38 14.09 -2.85 -20.03
C VAL A 38 12.76 -2.50 -19.37
N HIS A 39 12.59 -1.25 -18.93
CA HIS A 39 11.37 -0.80 -18.27
C HIS A 39 10.47 -0.06 -19.26
N PHE A 40 9.20 -0.44 -19.33
CA PHE A 40 8.19 0.27 -20.11
C PHE A 40 7.84 1.60 -19.42
N VAL A 41 7.89 2.72 -20.14
CA VAL A 41 7.50 4.04 -19.61
C VAL A 41 6.17 4.48 -20.20
N ASP A 42 6.06 4.46 -21.52
CA ASP A 42 4.83 4.75 -22.27
C ASP A 42 4.90 4.11 -23.67
N SER A 43 3.93 4.40 -24.55
CA SER A 43 3.86 3.82 -25.89
C SER A 43 5.07 4.09 -26.78
N GLY A 44 5.85 5.13 -26.52
CA GLY A 44 7.01 5.53 -27.30
C GLY A 44 8.34 5.54 -26.54
N HIS A 45 8.33 5.27 -25.24
CA HIS A 45 9.52 5.38 -24.40
C HIS A 45 9.78 4.14 -23.54
N VAL A 46 11.07 3.88 -23.35
CA VAL A 46 11.59 2.87 -22.41
C VAL A 46 12.63 3.49 -21.50
N ALA A 47 12.84 2.88 -20.34
CA ALA A 47 13.91 3.23 -19.43
C ALA A 47 14.90 2.07 -19.24
N LEU A 48 16.19 2.35 -19.28
CA LEU A 48 17.27 1.39 -19.01
C LEU A 48 18.03 1.77 -17.73
N SER A 49 18.51 0.78 -16.99
CA SER A 49 19.20 1.01 -15.73
C SER A 49 20.63 1.54 -15.95
N TYR A 50 20.97 2.61 -15.24
CA TYR A 50 22.34 3.09 -15.11
C TYR A 50 22.93 2.62 -13.77
N GLN A 51 23.84 1.65 -13.82
CA GLN A 51 24.47 1.05 -12.62
C GLN A 51 26.00 0.92 -12.75
N PHE A 52 26.50 0.20 -13.77
CA PHE A 52 27.93 -0.13 -13.88
C PHE A 52 28.57 0.12 -15.25
N PHE A 53 27.79 0.57 -16.24
CA PHE A 53 28.18 0.48 -17.64
C PHE A 53 29.04 1.66 -18.12
N ASN A 54 30.29 1.75 -17.68
CA ASN A 54 31.18 2.87 -18.04
C ASN A 54 31.37 3.03 -19.57
N LYS A 55 31.50 1.93 -20.33
CA LYS A 55 31.63 1.98 -21.79
C LYS A 55 30.28 2.27 -22.48
N THR A 56 29.23 1.51 -22.14
CA THR A 56 27.88 1.72 -22.69
C THR A 56 27.39 3.14 -22.46
N ARG A 57 27.57 3.69 -21.25
CA ARG A 57 27.16 5.07 -20.94
C ARG A 57 27.96 6.10 -21.72
N ARG A 58 29.28 5.91 -21.84
CA ARG A 58 30.11 6.80 -22.68
C ARG A 58 29.62 6.81 -24.13
N ASN A 59 29.32 5.63 -24.67
CA ASN A 59 28.79 5.45 -26.02
C ASN A 59 27.43 6.14 -26.19
N VAL A 60 26.50 5.93 -25.25
CA VAL A 60 25.17 6.55 -25.26
C VAL A 60 25.28 8.07 -25.17
N LEU A 61 26.12 8.62 -24.29
CA LEU A 61 26.26 10.07 -24.18
C LEU A 61 26.91 10.72 -25.41
N ALA A 62 27.80 10.00 -26.09
CA ALA A 62 28.46 10.48 -27.30
C ALA A 62 27.56 10.40 -28.54
N THR A 63 26.86 9.27 -28.74
CA THR A 63 26.11 9.00 -29.98
C THR A 63 24.61 9.23 -29.85
N ARG A 64 24.11 9.29 -28.61
CA ARG A 64 22.69 9.26 -28.24
C ARG A 64 21.92 8.06 -28.77
N LYS A 65 22.60 7.01 -29.25
CA LYS A 65 21.98 5.86 -29.90
C LYS A 65 22.25 4.58 -29.13
N ALA A 66 21.24 3.72 -29.06
CA ALA A 66 21.36 2.36 -28.58
C ALA A 66 20.38 1.45 -29.34
N SER A 67 20.60 0.14 -29.25
CA SER A 67 19.62 -0.85 -29.65
C SER A 67 19.50 -1.90 -28.55
N VAL A 68 18.28 -2.34 -28.28
CA VAL A 68 18.04 -3.38 -27.29
C VAL A 68 17.13 -4.46 -27.85
N MET A 69 17.43 -5.72 -27.52
CA MET A 69 16.53 -6.84 -27.80
C MET A 69 15.74 -7.18 -26.55
N ILE A 70 14.43 -7.29 -26.70
CA ILE A 70 13.48 -7.75 -25.68
C ILE A 70 12.79 -9.01 -26.17
N THR A 71 12.47 -9.92 -25.25
CA THR A 71 11.88 -11.21 -25.57
C THR A 71 10.67 -11.46 -24.70
N ASP A 72 9.58 -11.88 -25.34
CA ASP A 72 8.37 -12.27 -24.63
C ASP A 72 8.63 -13.59 -23.88
N PRO A 73 8.46 -13.64 -22.55
CA PRO A 73 8.75 -14.83 -21.76
C PRO A 73 7.81 -16.01 -22.03
N VAL A 74 6.64 -15.77 -22.64
CA VAL A 74 5.62 -16.79 -22.93
C VAL A 74 5.71 -17.27 -24.36
N THR A 75 5.76 -16.34 -25.32
CA THR A 75 5.74 -16.67 -26.74
C THR A 75 7.12 -16.79 -27.36
N LEU A 76 8.18 -16.37 -26.65
CA LEU A 76 9.56 -16.29 -27.11
C LEU A 76 9.77 -15.35 -28.32
N VAL A 77 8.73 -14.59 -28.72
CA VAL A 77 8.85 -13.59 -29.77
C VAL A 77 9.83 -12.53 -29.32
N THR A 78 10.83 -12.27 -30.16
CA THR A 78 11.89 -11.31 -29.86
C THR A 78 11.76 -10.08 -30.74
N HIS A 79 11.85 -8.91 -30.12
CA HIS A 79 11.83 -7.63 -30.81
C HIS A 79 13.14 -6.89 -30.57
N ARG A 80 13.66 -6.27 -31.63
CA ARG A 80 14.76 -5.32 -31.58
C ARG A 80 14.21 -3.91 -31.62
N LEU A 81 14.53 -3.14 -30.59
CA LEU A 81 14.19 -1.73 -30.47
C LEU A 81 15.41 -0.88 -30.87
N ALA A 82 15.16 0.19 -31.64
CA ALA A 82 16.14 1.24 -31.89
C ALA A 82 15.82 2.44 -31.00
N LEU A 83 16.81 2.87 -30.23
CA LEU A 83 16.66 3.78 -29.11
C LEU A 83 17.45 5.07 -29.31
N GLU A 84 16.86 6.18 -28.89
CA GLU A 84 17.52 7.47 -28.78
C GLU A 84 17.46 7.99 -27.35
N PHE A 85 18.62 8.31 -26.78
CA PHE A 85 18.76 8.76 -25.40
C PHE A 85 18.28 10.21 -25.23
N LEU A 86 17.34 10.39 -24.29
CA LEU A 86 16.79 11.70 -23.95
C LEU A 86 17.48 12.27 -22.71
N GLU A 87 17.29 11.62 -21.57
CA GLU A 87 17.70 12.12 -20.26
C GLU A 87 17.95 10.99 -19.25
N THR A 88 18.61 11.30 -18.14
CA THR A 88 18.74 10.40 -16.98
C THR A 88 17.90 10.95 -15.83
N ARG A 89 16.99 10.13 -15.29
CA ARG A 89 16.21 10.46 -14.08
C ARG A 89 16.77 9.72 -12.87
N SER A 90 17.13 10.44 -11.82
CA SER A 90 17.66 9.87 -10.56
C SER A 90 16.64 9.88 -9.41
N GLN A 91 15.40 10.28 -9.69
CA GLN A 91 14.29 10.35 -8.73
C GLN A 91 12.94 10.25 -9.47
N GLY A 92 11.86 10.13 -8.71
CA GLY A 92 10.49 10.03 -9.23
C GLY A 92 10.03 8.60 -9.47
N ALA A 93 8.76 8.45 -9.86
CA ALA A 93 8.07 7.17 -10.03
C ALA A 93 8.87 6.15 -10.86
N VAL A 94 9.29 6.50 -12.09
CA VAL A 94 10.05 5.57 -12.96
C VAL A 94 11.33 5.06 -12.28
N PHE A 95 12.05 5.94 -11.60
CA PHE A 95 13.27 5.58 -10.89
C PHE A 95 12.98 4.62 -9.72
N GLU A 96 11.98 4.92 -8.90
CA GLU A 96 11.63 4.08 -7.75
C GLU A 96 11.02 2.74 -8.16
N THR A 97 10.18 2.70 -9.20
CA THR A 97 9.67 1.45 -9.78
C THR A 97 10.81 0.58 -10.31
N MET A 98 11.76 1.16 -11.06
CA MET A 98 12.94 0.42 -11.53
C MET A 98 13.82 -0.04 -10.38
N LYS A 99 14.04 0.80 -9.36
CA LYS A 99 14.83 0.45 -8.18
C LYS A 99 14.21 -0.74 -7.43
N ALA A 100 12.89 -0.73 -7.23
CA ALA A 100 12.16 -1.83 -6.60
C ALA A 100 12.28 -3.14 -7.41
N LYS A 101 12.10 -3.07 -8.74
CA LYS A 101 12.27 -4.23 -9.62
C LYS A 101 13.70 -4.76 -9.62
N LEU A 102 14.72 -3.89 -9.59
CA LEU A 102 16.13 -4.29 -9.61
C LEU A 102 16.59 -4.91 -8.28
N ALA A 103 16.12 -4.40 -7.14
CA ALA A 103 16.31 -5.07 -5.86
C ALA A 103 15.70 -6.48 -5.87
N GLY A 104 14.55 -6.63 -6.55
CA GLY A 104 13.93 -7.91 -7.01
C GLY A 104 14.95 -8.94 -7.47
N ILE A 105 15.73 -8.52 -8.45
CA ILE A 105 16.64 -9.37 -9.20
C ILE A 105 17.94 -9.60 -8.41
N ALA A 106 18.45 -8.58 -7.71
CA ALA A 106 19.70 -8.66 -6.97
C ALA A 106 19.68 -9.68 -5.82
N SER A 107 18.54 -9.81 -5.12
CA SER A 107 18.38 -10.75 -3.99
C SER A 107 18.49 -12.22 -4.41
N HIS A 108 18.24 -12.57 -5.68
CA HIS A 108 18.42 -13.93 -6.18
C HIS A 108 19.89 -14.31 -6.41
N HIS A 109 20.76 -13.32 -6.61
CA HIS A 109 22.17 -13.53 -6.95
C HIS A 109 23.13 -13.23 -5.78
N GLY A 110 22.61 -12.89 -4.60
CA GLY A 110 23.43 -12.55 -3.42
C GLY A 110 24.23 -11.24 -3.60
N MET A 111 23.72 -10.30 -4.42
CA MET A 111 24.42 -9.06 -4.76
C MET A 111 23.78 -7.80 -4.12
N ASP A 112 23.02 -7.98 -3.03
CA ASP A 112 22.21 -6.94 -2.37
C ASP A 112 23.02 -5.71 -1.87
N GLY A 113 24.35 -5.76 -1.81
CA GLY A 113 25.21 -4.62 -1.45
C GLY A 113 25.94 -3.95 -2.62
N VAL A 114 25.89 -4.52 -3.82
CA VAL A 114 26.62 -4.03 -5.00
C VAL A 114 25.68 -3.31 -5.96
N PHE A 115 24.45 -3.81 -6.11
CA PHE A 115 23.45 -3.33 -7.09
C PHE A 115 22.75 -2.04 -6.67
N ARG A 116 23.40 -0.89 -6.87
CA ARG A 116 22.76 0.43 -6.68
C ARG A 116 22.34 1.04 -8.02
N LEU A 117 21.04 1.31 -8.18
CA LEU A 117 20.53 2.12 -9.29
C LEU A 117 21.03 3.57 -9.14
N LEU A 118 21.85 4.03 -10.09
CA LEU A 118 22.35 5.41 -10.13
C LEU A 118 21.40 6.34 -10.91
N GLY A 119 20.66 5.78 -11.86
CA GLY A 119 19.65 6.50 -12.63
C GLY A 119 18.86 5.59 -13.57
N ALA A 120 17.71 6.10 -14.02
CA ALA A 120 16.90 5.56 -15.10
C ALA A 120 17.15 6.39 -16.36
N ASP A 121 17.86 5.82 -17.33
CA ASP A 121 18.10 6.47 -18.62
C ASP A 121 16.85 6.30 -19.49
N ILE A 122 16.22 7.41 -19.86
CA ILE A 122 15.00 7.44 -20.68
C ILE A 122 15.36 7.51 -22.15
N TYR A 123 14.76 6.62 -22.95
CA TYR A 123 14.97 6.53 -24.38
C TYR A 123 13.65 6.66 -25.12
N ARG A 124 13.68 7.41 -26.23
CA ARG A 124 12.65 7.34 -27.27
C ARG A 124 12.90 6.13 -28.17
N VAL A 125 11.85 5.36 -28.43
CA VAL A 125 11.86 4.26 -29.40
C VAL A 125 11.37 4.79 -30.73
N PHE A 126 12.21 4.71 -31.77
CA PHE A 126 11.86 5.18 -33.10
C PHE A 126 11.73 4.06 -34.14
N SER A 127 12.12 2.83 -33.81
CA SER A 127 11.90 1.65 -34.63
C SER A 127 11.74 0.41 -33.77
N VAL A 128 10.84 -0.48 -34.19
CA VAL A 128 10.64 -1.81 -33.61
C VAL A 128 10.63 -2.82 -34.74
N GLU A 129 11.46 -3.85 -34.60
CA GLU A 129 11.61 -4.91 -35.60
C GLU A 129 11.46 -6.26 -34.90
N GLU A 130 10.57 -7.10 -35.40
CA GLU A 130 10.51 -8.51 -34.97
C GLU A 130 11.72 -9.25 -35.53
N VAL A 131 12.46 -9.93 -34.65
CA VAL A 131 13.63 -10.71 -35.03
C VAL A 131 13.16 -12.15 -35.30
N PRO A 132 13.47 -12.73 -36.48
CA PRO A 132 13.12 -14.11 -36.77
C PRO A 132 13.69 -15.07 -35.70
N CYS A 133 12.80 -15.75 -34.99
CA CYS A 133 13.14 -16.65 -33.90
C CYS A 133 12.14 -17.82 -33.81
N TRP A 134 12.44 -18.81 -32.98
CA TRP A 134 11.46 -19.83 -32.60
C TRP A 134 10.38 -19.18 -31.73
N GLN A 135 9.12 -19.46 -32.03
CA GLN A 135 7.96 -18.87 -31.35
C GLN A 135 7.05 -19.95 -30.81
N LEU A 136 6.47 -19.71 -29.64
CA LEU A 136 5.44 -20.53 -29.03
C LEU A 136 4.08 -19.86 -29.23
N LEU A 137 3.04 -20.69 -29.40
CA LEU A 137 1.67 -20.20 -29.40
C LEU A 137 1.29 -19.76 -27.98
N PRO A 138 0.71 -18.56 -27.80
CA PRO A 138 0.23 -18.14 -26.51
C PRO A 138 -0.87 -19.09 -26.02
N GLY A 139 -0.80 -19.48 -24.75
CA GLY A 139 -1.93 -20.13 -24.08
C GLY A 139 -3.10 -19.17 -23.91
N PRO A 140 -4.31 -19.68 -23.59
CA PRO A 140 -5.42 -18.83 -23.21
C PRO A 140 -5.05 -17.99 -21.98
N PRO A 141 -5.53 -16.74 -21.87
CA PRO A 141 -5.29 -15.93 -20.69
C PRO A 141 -5.92 -16.60 -19.46
N GLU A 142 -5.21 -16.60 -18.33
CA GLU A 142 -5.68 -17.20 -17.08
C GLU A 142 -6.87 -16.43 -16.49
N HIS A 143 -6.94 -15.12 -16.72
CA HIS A 143 -7.96 -14.22 -16.19
C HIS A 143 -8.55 -13.32 -17.28
N GLN A 144 -9.82 -12.93 -17.11
CA GLN A 144 -10.48 -11.94 -17.95
C GLN A 144 -10.55 -10.61 -17.19
N LEU A 145 -9.40 -9.95 -17.05
CA LEU A 145 -9.20 -8.81 -16.14
C LEU A 145 -10.29 -7.71 -16.24
N LEU A 146 -10.79 -7.41 -17.44
CA LEU A 146 -11.87 -6.43 -17.61
C LEU A 146 -13.22 -6.93 -17.09
N ALA A 147 -13.52 -8.21 -17.29
CA ALA A 147 -14.73 -8.83 -16.75
C ALA A 147 -14.66 -8.92 -15.21
N ASP A 148 -13.49 -9.27 -14.69
CA ASP A 148 -13.20 -9.35 -13.25
C ASP A 148 -13.30 -7.97 -12.58
N LEU A 149 -12.71 -6.94 -13.20
CA LEU A 149 -12.82 -5.54 -12.77
C LEU A 149 -14.27 -5.07 -12.73
N ARG A 150 -15.04 -5.33 -13.80
CA ARG A 150 -16.46 -4.96 -13.88
C ARG A 150 -17.28 -5.64 -12.77
N ALA A 151 -17.00 -6.91 -12.48
CA ALA A 151 -17.69 -7.65 -11.42
C ALA A 151 -17.38 -7.05 -10.04
N CYS A 152 -16.11 -6.73 -9.76
CA CYS A 152 -15.72 -6.02 -8.55
C CYS A 152 -16.43 -4.67 -8.41
N GLN A 153 -16.36 -3.81 -9.43
CA GLN A 153 -16.95 -2.46 -9.38
C GLN A 153 -18.45 -2.50 -9.13
N ALA A 154 -19.18 -3.42 -9.77
CA ALA A 154 -20.61 -3.58 -9.54
C ALA A 154 -20.95 -3.95 -8.09
N GLY A 155 -20.05 -4.64 -7.38
CA GLY A 155 -20.14 -4.86 -5.94
C GLY A 155 -19.96 -3.58 -5.13
N LEU A 156 -18.89 -2.83 -5.43
CA LEU A 156 -18.53 -1.60 -4.73
C LEU A 156 -19.61 -0.51 -4.82
N ASP A 157 -20.28 -0.41 -5.97
CA ASP A 157 -21.31 0.62 -6.23
C ASP A 157 -22.56 0.46 -5.34
N ARG A 158 -22.72 -0.67 -4.65
CA ARG A 158 -23.84 -0.96 -3.75
C ARG A 158 -23.53 -0.70 -2.28
N CYS A 159 -22.29 -0.31 -1.96
CA CYS A 159 -21.86 -0.12 -0.58
C CYS A 159 -22.28 1.27 -0.06
N ASP A 160 -22.92 1.29 1.11
CA ASP A 160 -23.46 2.52 1.71
C ASP A 160 -22.50 3.16 2.74
N ASP A 161 -21.42 2.46 3.08
CA ASP A 161 -20.42 2.89 4.05
C ASP A 161 -19.01 2.37 3.72
N LEU A 162 -18.02 2.98 4.38
CA LEU A 162 -16.62 2.74 4.11
C LEU A 162 -16.17 1.32 4.48
N GLU A 163 -16.73 0.73 5.52
CA GLU A 163 -16.30 -0.61 5.94
C GLU A 163 -16.78 -1.66 4.96
N ASP A 164 -18.06 -1.62 4.62
CA ASP A 164 -18.65 -2.53 3.63
C ASP A 164 -17.95 -2.37 2.28
N LEU A 165 -17.61 -1.13 1.90
CA LEU A 165 -16.83 -0.84 0.70
C LEU A 165 -15.45 -1.53 0.72
N LEU A 166 -14.69 -1.40 1.81
CA LEU A 166 -13.36 -1.98 1.95
C LEU A 166 -13.42 -3.52 2.00
N ASP A 167 -14.36 -4.07 2.76
CA ASP A 167 -14.51 -5.52 2.90
C ASP A 167 -15.00 -6.16 1.59
N THR A 168 -15.88 -5.48 0.85
CA THR A 168 -16.34 -5.89 -0.49
C THR A 168 -15.22 -5.79 -1.53
N ALA A 169 -14.37 -4.76 -1.48
CA ALA A 169 -13.20 -4.64 -2.34
C ALA A 169 -12.23 -5.80 -2.15
N LEU A 170 -11.87 -6.10 -0.90
CA LEU A 170 -10.98 -7.21 -0.59
C LEU A 170 -11.60 -8.57 -0.96
N ALA A 171 -12.91 -8.76 -0.73
CA ALA A 171 -13.61 -9.97 -1.14
C ALA A 171 -13.62 -10.13 -2.67
N GLY A 172 -13.83 -9.04 -3.41
CA GLY A 172 -13.80 -9.04 -4.87
C GLY A 172 -12.43 -9.41 -5.43
N LEU A 173 -11.35 -8.93 -4.82
CA LEU A 173 -9.98 -9.33 -5.18
C LEU A 173 -9.77 -10.84 -5.04
N GLU A 174 -10.24 -11.44 -3.95
CA GLU A 174 -10.16 -12.88 -3.74
C GLU A 174 -11.03 -13.66 -4.75
N GLN A 175 -12.27 -13.21 -4.96
CA GLN A 175 -13.27 -13.94 -5.76
C GLN A 175 -13.06 -13.83 -7.27
N HIS A 176 -12.69 -12.65 -7.77
CA HIS A 176 -12.63 -12.38 -9.22
C HIS A 176 -11.19 -12.37 -9.73
N PHE A 177 -10.26 -11.78 -8.97
CA PHE A 177 -8.85 -11.71 -9.37
C PHE A 177 -8.03 -12.89 -8.81
N ALA A 178 -8.59 -13.78 -8.00
CA ALA A 178 -7.84 -14.83 -7.30
C ALA A 178 -6.65 -14.28 -6.48
N ILE A 179 -6.80 -13.08 -5.92
CA ILE A 179 -5.81 -12.43 -5.05
C ILE A 179 -6.24 -12.65 -3.62
N ARG A 180 -5.63 -13.65 -2.96
CA ARG A 180 -5.98 -14.06 -1.61
C ARG A 180 -5.49 -13.11 -0.52
N TYR A 181 -4.29 -12.56 -0.69
CA TYR A 181 -3.60 -11.77 0.34
C TYR A 181 -3.62 -10.30 -0.08
N ALA A 182 -4.53 -9.54 0.51
CA ALA A 182 -4.67 -8.13 0.21
C ALA A 182 -5.07 -7.34 1.45
N MET A 183 -4.66 -6.08 1.50
CA MET A 183 -5.00 -5.16 2.57
C MET A 183 -5.14 -3.73 2.03
N VAL A 184 -5.89 -2.92 2.77
CA VAL A 184 -6.01 -1.49 2.52
C VAL A 184 -5.43 -0.73 3.71
N LEU A 185 -4.61 0.25 3.41
CA LEU A 185 -4.05 1.19 4.36
C LEU A 185 -4.56 2.59 4.04
N MET A 186 -4.87 3.38 5.04
CA MET A 186 -5.32 4.77 4.86
C MET A 186 -4.23 5.73 5.32
N ALA A 187 -4.07 6.85 4.61
CA ALA A 187 -3.17 7.92 5.02
C ALA A 187 -3.69 8.62 6.28
N GLU A 188 -2.80 9.06 7.15
CA GLU A 188 -3.18 9.92 8.27
C GLU A 188 -2.93 11.38 7.90
N GLY A 189 -4.00 12.18 7.86
CA GLY A 189 -3.94 13.61 7.52
C GLY A 189 -2.90 14.36 8.35
N GLY A 190 -2.03 15.11 7.69
CA GLY A 190 -0.97 15.88 8.34
C GLY A 190 0.25 15.06 8.80
N THR A 191 0.29 13.74 8.52
CA THR A 191 1.45 12.89 8.83
C THR A 191 1.85 12.05 7.61
N GLU A 192 3.15 11.82 7.41
CA GLU A 192 3.66 10.93 6.36
C GLU A 192 3.58 9.44 6.79
N ARG A 193 2.39 9.02 7.21
CA ARG A 193 2.11 7.69 7.78
C ARG A 193 0.83 7.10 7.21
N LEU A 194 0.85 5.78 7.05
CA LEU A 194 -0.28 4.95 6.68
C LEU A 194 -0.62 4.03 7.85
N TYR A 195 -1.88 3.65 7.99
CA TYR A 195 -2.31 2.62 8.92
C TYR A 195 -3.25 1.61 8.25
N THR A 196 -3.07 0.33 8.58
CA THR A 196 -3.91 -0.77 8.05
C THR A 196 -5.34 -0.68 8.60
N VAL A 197 -6.33 -0.64 7.71
CA VAL A 197 -7.76 -0.54 8.07
C VAL A 197 -8.56 -1.80 7.77
N ALA A 198 -8.13 -2.55 6.76
CA ALA A 198 -8.77 -3.78 6.34
C ALA A 198 -7.72 -4.71 5.74
N SER A 199 -7.90 -6.01 5.93
CA SER A 199 -6.96 -7.04 5.47
C SER A 199 -7.72 -8.35 5.25
N ARG A 200 -7.28 -9.16 4.28
CA ARG A 200 -7.88 -10.45 3.95
C ARG A 200 -6.79 -11.47 3.62
N GLY A 201 -7.03 -12.72 3.99
CA GLY A 201 -6.16 -13.87 3.70
C GLY A 201 -5.01 -14.10 4.70
N TYR A 202 -4.65 -13.10 5.51
CA TYR A 202 -3.53 -13.19 6.46
C TYR A 202 -3.87 -13.96 7.75
N ALA A 203 -2.83 -14.46 8.43
CA ALA A 203 -2.98 -15.18 9.70
C ALA A 203 -3.46 -14.30 10.87
N SER A 204 -3.19 -13.00 10.78
CA SER A 204 -3.70 -11.96 11.68
C SER A 204 -4.12 -10.77 10.84
N SER A 205 -5.10 -10.00 11.31
CA SER A 205 -5.57 -8.81 10.60
C SER A 205 -4.50 -7.73 10.47
N GLY A 206 -3.67 -7.56 11.51
CA GLY A 206 -2.71 -6.46 11.63
C GLY A 206 -3.34 -5.06 11.49
N VAL A 207 -4.66 -4.95 11.71
CA VAL A 207 -5.40 -3.69 11.68
C VAL A 207 -4.79 -2.73 12.71
N GLY A 208 -4.41 -1.54 12.29
CA GLY A 208 -3.68 -0.55 13.09
C GLY A 208 -2.15 -0.66 13.06
N SER A 209 -1.58 -1.59 12.29
CA SER A 209 -0.16 -1.53 11.93
C SER A 209 0.12 -0.29 11.08
N GLU A 210 1.31 0.30 11.26
CA GLU A 210 1.69 1.57 10.63
C GLU A 210 2.86 1.38 9.66
N VAL A 211 2.86 2.15 8.57
CA VAL A 211 3.94 2.20 7.57
C VAL A 211 4.28 3.66 7.28
N ALA A 212 5.56 4.03 7.32
CA ALA A 212 5.99 5.38 6.94
C ALA A 212 6.01 5.57 5.42
N PHE A 213 5.82 6.79 4.95
CA PHE A 213 6.11 7.09 3.55
C PHE A 213 7.59 6.82 3.25
N GLY A 214 7.87 6.30 2.06
CA GLY A 214 9.19 5.80 1.66
C GLY A 214 9.62 4.47 2.28
N GLU A 215 8.85 3.87 3.21
CA GLU A 215 9.17 2.56 3.81
C GLU A 215 8.59 1.41 2.97
N GLY A 216 9.48 0.58 2.41
CA GLY A 216 9.09 -0.57 1.61
C GLY A 216 8.25 -0.20 0.38
N VAL A 217 7.61 -1.19 -0.23
CA VAL A 217 6.80 -0.96 -1.45
C VAL A 217 5.58 -0.08 -1.20
N ILE A 218 4.89 -0.27 -0.06
CA ILE A 218 3.73 0.55 0.34
C ILE A 218 4.13 2.02 0.52
N GLY A 219 5.16 2.28 1.33
CA GLY A 219 5.56 3.64 1.65
C GLY A 219 6.10 4.39 0.43
N VAL A 220 6.87 3.70 -0.43
CA VAL A 220 7.35 4.29 -1.68
C VAL A 220 6.18 4.59 -2.64
N ALA A 221 5.22 3.68 -2.79
CA ALA A 221 4.03 3.92 -3.61
C ALA A 221 3.23 5.14 -3.11
N ALA A 222 3.14 5.32 -1.80
CA ALA A 222 2.48 6.47 -1.19
C ALA A 222 3.24 7.78 -1.46
N ARG A 223 4.56 7.78 -1.24
CA ARG A 223 5.41 8.97 -1.45
C ARG A 223 5.41 9.43 -2.91
N GLU A 224 5.58 8.49 -3.84
CA GLU A 224 5.65 8.79 -5.28
C GLU A 224 4.26 8.93 -5.93
N LYS A 225 3.19 8.58 -5.21
CA LYS A 225 1.81 8.50 -5.73
C LYS A 225 1.74 7.69 -7.02
N ALA A 226 2.49 6.59 -7.07
CA ALA A 226 2.64 5.74 -8.24
C ALA A 226 2.64 4.25 -7.85
N PRO A 227 2.19 3.36 -8.74
CA PRO A 227 2.24 1.92 -8.47
C PRO A 227 3.68 1.43 -8.32
N ILE A 228 3.91 0.62 -7.28
CA ILE A 228 5.19 -0.07 -7.07
C ILE A 228 4.93 -1.57 -7.07
N ARG A 229 5.64 -2.29 -7.95
CA ARG A 229 5.43 -3.71 -8.20
C ARG A 229 6.74 -4.46 -8.18
N ILE A 230 6.74 -5.60 -7.49
CA ILE A 230 7.88 -6.52 -7.39
C ILE A 230 7.41 -7.90 -7.84
N GLY A 231 8.06 -8.45 -8.86
CA GLY A 231 7.74 -9.77 -9.42
C GLY A 231 8.48 -10.95 -8.78
N HIS A 232 9.50 -10.69 -7.95
CA HIS A 232 10.36 -11.72 -7.33
C HIS A 232 10.65 -11.39 -5.86
N MET A 233 10.90 -12.41 -5.03
CA MET A 233 11.21 -12.23 -3.60
C MET A 233 12.44 -11.32 -3.40
N THR A 234 12.32 -10.30 -2.54
CA THR A 234 13.43 -9.42 -2.12
C THR A 234 13.61 -9.41 -0.61
N MET A 235 14.85 -9.24 -0.17
CA MET A 235 15.15 -8.99 1.24
C MET A 235 15.07 -7.49 1.58
N GLU A 236 15.44 -6.63 0.62
CA GLU A 236 15.58 -5.17 0.80
C GLU A 236 14.23 -4.43 0.94
N TYR A 237 13.16 -4.97 0.34
CA TYR A 237 11.80 -4.43 0.46
C TYR A 237 10.94 -5.22 1.46
N ARG A 238 11.54 -6.08 2.30
CA ARG A 238 10.84 -6.60 3.48
C ARG A 238 10.47 -5.43 4.39
N TYR A 239 9.23 -5.42 4.86
CA TYR A 239 8.73 -4.38 5.77
C TYR A 239 9.68 -4.14 6.94
N GLY A 240 10.10 -2.88 7.12
CA GLY A 240 10.88 -2.44 8.27
C GLY A 240 10.17 -2.75 9.58
N ALA A 241 8.84 -2.63 9.63
CA ALA A 241 8.01 -3.08 10.75
C ALA A 241 8.20 -4.57 11.11
N ALA A 242 8.34 -5.47 10.13
CA ALA A 242 8.60 -6.89 10.38
C ALA A 242 10.03 -7.15 10.90
N MET A 243 11.01 -6.35 10.46
CA MET A 243 12.39 -6.40 10.96
C MET A 243 12.52 -5.83 12.37
N VAL A 244 11.88 -4.70 12.67
CA VAL A 244 11.80 -4.12 14.03
C VAL A 244 11.11 -5.10 14.97
N HIS A 245 10.01 -5.72 14.54
CA HIS A 245 9.34 -6.76 15.30
C HIS A 245 10.23 -7.98 15.53
N THR A 246 10.99 -8.42 14.52
CA THR A 246 11.91 -9.56 14.62
C THR A 246 13.10 -9.23 15.53
N ALA A 247 13.69 -8.02 15.42
CA ALA A 247 14.77 -7.54 16.26
C ALA A 247 14.34 -7.41 17.73
N ARG A 248 13.11 -6.95 17.99
CA ARG A 248 12.50 -6.95 19.34
C ARG A 248 12.26 -8.36 19.86
N ARG A 249 11.76 -9.29 19.03
CA ARG A 249 11.59 -10.71 19.40
C ARG A 249 12.92 -11.38 19.73
N ALA A 250 14.00 -10.94 19.10
CA ALA A 250 15.37 -11.35 19.37
C ALA A 250 16.01 -10.61 20.57
N GLY A 251 15.27 -9.75 21.27
CA GLY A 251 15.75 -9.02 22.45
C GLY A 251 16.74 -7.88 22.15
N ILE A 252 16.89 -7.47 20.88
CA ILE A 252 17.83 -6.43 20.45
C ILE A 252 17.32 -5.02 20.79
N LEU A 253 16.01 -4.87 20.95
CA LEU A 253 15.33 -3.61 21.28
C LEU A 253 14.49 -3.82 22.55
N SER A 254 14.68 -2.98 23.57
CA SER A 254 13.97 -3.04 24.87
C SER A 254 12.84 -2.01 24.95
N GLY A 255 11.63 -2.46 25.32
CA GLY A 255 10.43 -1.63 25.51
C GLY A 255 9.12 -2.44 25.53
N VAL A 256 8.07 -1.93 26.18
CA VAL A 256 6.72 -2.53 26.14
C VAL A 256 6.17 -2.41 24.71
N PRO A 257 5.61 -3.46 24.10
CA PRO A 257 5.14 -3.42 22.71
C PRO A 257 3.94 -2.48 22.57
N THR A 258 4.18 -1.28 22.05
CA THR A 258 3.16 -0.29 21.67
C THR A 258 2.87 -0.29 20.16
N GLU A 259 3.36 -1.28 19.41
CA GLU A 259 3.19 -1.39 17.95
C GLU A 259 2.46 -2.67 17.55
N ILE A 260 1.48 -2.52 16.66
CA ILE A 260 0.67 -3.62 16.14
C ILE A 260 1.46 -4.33 15.03
N PRO A 261 1.61 -5.66 15.06
CA PRO A 261 2.33 -6.41 14.03
C PRO A 261 1.73 -6.20 12.63
N PHE A 262 2.59 -6.00 11.64
CA PHE A 262 2.18 -5.90 10.25
C PHE A 262 1.71 -7.27 9.70
N PRO A 263 0.56 -7.37 9.03
CA PRO A 263 -0.04 -8.61 8.58
C PRO A 263 0.50 -9.02 7.20
N GLY A 264 1.80 -9.29 7.08
CA GLY A 264 2.44 -9.67 5.81
C GLY A 264 2.68 -11.18 5.68
N LEU A 265 2.83 -11.67 4.45
CA LEU A 265 3.36 -13.02 4.21
C LEU A 265 4.80 -13.12 4.73
N LYS A 266 5.20 -14.32 5.20
CA LYS A 266 6.59 -14.56 5.65
C LYS A 266 7.57 -14.51 4.47
N SER A 267 7.14 -15.03 3.33
CA SER A 267 7.95 -15.18 2.12
C SER A 267 7.11 -14.87 0.87
N PRO A 268 6.64 -13.62 0.69
CA PRO A 268 5.95 -13.22 -0.53
C PRO A 268 6.90 -13.36 -1.72
N ARG A 269 6.41 -13.90 -2.82
CA ARG A 269 7.19 -14.04 -4.06
C ARG A 269 6.88 -12.97 -5.09
N SER A 270 5.74 -12.31 -4.97
CA SER A 270 5.46 -11.06 -5.67
C SER A 270 4.54 -10.17 -4.85
N GLN A 271 4.62 -8.86 -5.10
CA GLN A 271 3.92 -7.82 -4.37
C GLN A 271 3.53 -6.68 -5.30
N ILE A 272 2.41 -6.01 -5.00
CA ILE A 272 1.99 -4.79 -5.68
C ILE A 272 1.36 -3.82 -4.67
N ALA A 273 1.80 -2.57 -4.71
CA ALA A 273 1.26 -1.46 -3.92
C ALA A 273 0.71 -0.40 -4.88
N LEU A 274 -0.56 -0.07 -4.73
CA LEU A 274 -1.33 0.79 -5.61
C LEU A 274 -1.88 1.98 -4.82
N PRO A 275 -1.58 3.23 -5.22
CA PRO A 275 -2.13 4.39 -4.55
C PRO A 275 -3.64 4.50 -4.81
N ILE A 276 -4.40 4.73 -3.73
CA ILE A 276 -5.82 5.11 -3.79
C ILE A 276 -5.85 6.63 -3.76
N LEU A 277 -6.13 7.23 -4.92
CA LEU A 277 -6.11 8.67 -5.12
C LEU A 277 -7.53 9.22 -5.29
N LEU A 278 -7.76 10.42 -4.77
CA LEU A 278 -8.88 11.28 -5.16
C LEU A 278 -8.30 12.57 -5.71
N LYS A 279 -8.38 12.75 -7.03
CA LYS A 279 -7.56 13.75 -7.76
C LYS A 279 -6.07 13.51 -7.47
N ASP A 280 -5.37 14.48 -6.91
CA ASP A 280 -3.96 14.38 -6.53
C ASP A 280 -3.77 13.97 -5.06
N ASP A 281 -4.85 13.83 -4.28
CA ASP A 281 -4.78 13.55 -2.85
C ASP A 281 -4.70 12.04 -2.59
N LEU A 282 -3.71 11.64 -1.79
CA LEU A 282 -3.51 10.25 -1.40
C LEU A 282 -4.44 9.90 -0.24
N LEU A 283 -5.47 9.10 -0.52
CA LEU A 283 -6.36 8.59 0.51
C LEU A 283 -5.78 7.37 1.23
N GLY A 284 -5.04 6.53 0.49
CA GLY A 284 -4.54 5.27 1.01
C GLY A 284 -3.74 4.45 0.00
N ILE A 285 -3.43 3.21 0.36
CA ILE A 285 -2.77 2.21 -0.49
C ILE A 285 -3.60 0.94 -0.50
N LEU A 286 -3.90 0.42 -1.69
CA LEU A 286 -4.30 -0.97 -1.88
C LEU A 286 -3.03 -1.80 -2.08
N PHE A 287 -2.79 -2.75 -1.19
CA PHE A 287 -1.62 -3.62 -1.23
C PHE A 287 -2.03 -5.07 -1.40
N ALA A 288 -1.32 -5.80 -2.26
CA ALA A 288 -1.51 -7.24 -2.45
C ALA A 288 -0.18 -7.98 -2.53
N GLU A 289 -0.19 -9.22 -2.06
CA GLU A 289 0.94 -10.14 -2.10
C GLU A 289 0.51 -11.49 -2.66
N ALA A 290 1.49 -12.23 -3.19
CA ALA A 290 1.27 -13.56 -3.73
C ALA A 290 2.44 -14.49 -3.38
N GLU A 291 2.13 -15.78 -3.26
CA GLU A 291 3.13 -16.84 -3.06
C GLU A 291 3.75 -17.27 -4.40
N GLU A 292 3.15 -16.86 -5.51
CA GLU A 292 3.62 -17.03 -6.87
C GLU A 292 4.59 -15.89 -7.27
N THR A 293 5.64 -16.25 -8.01
CA THR A 293 6.47 -15.25 -8.70
C THR A 293 5.72 -14.67 -9.88
N MET A 294 5.93 -13.39 -10.19
CA MET A 294 5.35 -12.71 -11.35
C MET A 294 3.82 -12.76 -11.40
N ARG A 295 3.13 -12.85 -10.24
CA ARG A 295 1.66 -12.84 -10.19
C ARG A 295 1.07 -11.54 -10.72
N PHE A 296 1.78 -10.43 -10.51
CA PHE A 296 1.36 -9.10 -10.92
C PHE A 296 2.22 -8.66 -12.10
N GLY A 297 1.63 -8.59 -13.31
CA GLY A 297 2.22 -7.99 -14.51
C GLY A 297 1.66 -6.60 -14.79
N TYR A 298 2.01 -6.02 -15.95
CA TYR A 298 1.48 -4.72 -16.38
C TYR A 298 -0.04 -4.72 -16.57
N ASP A 299 -0.64 -5.83 -17.02
CA ASP A 299 -2.08 -5.89 -17.26
C ASP A 299 -2.86 -5.99 -15.93
N GLU A 300 -2.37 -6.77 -14.96
CA GLU A 300 -2.92 -6.78 -13.60
C GLU A 300 -2.75 -5.42 -12.92
N GLU A 301 -1.59 -4.77 -13.08
CA GLU A 301 -1.33 -3.43 -12.55
C GLU A 301 -2.36 -2.42 -13.08
N ASP A 302 -2.62 -2.40 -14.39
CA ASP A 302 -3.63 -1.51 -14.98
C ASP A 302 -5.03 -1.76 -14.41
N ALA A 303 -5.45 -3.04 -14.37
CA ALA A 303 -6.79 -3.40 -13.90
C ALA A 303 -6.99 -3.06 -12.41
N LEU A 304 -5.98 -3.35 -11.57
CA LEU A 304 -6.03 -3.07 -10.15
C LEU A 304 -5.88 -1.56 -9.85
N LEU A 305 -5.14 -0.81 -10.68
CA LEU A 305 -5.06 0.64 -10.55
C LEU A 305 -6.41 1.31 -10.87
N LEU A 306 -7.14 0.81 -11.87
CA LEU A 306 -8.52 1.25 -12.12
C LEU A 306 -9.46 0.95 -10.95
N LEU A 307 -9.32 -0.23 -10.34
CA LEU A 307 -10.07 -0.57 -9.13
C LEU A 307 -9.73 0.36 -7.95
N ALA A 308 -8.44 0.64 -7.73
CA ALA A 308 -7.99 1.56 -6.69
C ALA A 308 -8.49 3.00 -6.92
N GLY A 309 -8.52 3.46 -8.17
CA GLY A 309 -9.11 4.75 -8.53
C GLY A 309 -10.61 4.81 -8.26
N HIS A 310 -11.35 3.75 -8.62
CA HIS A 310 -12.80 3.65 -8.32
C HIS A 310 -13.07 3.65 -6.81
N LEU A 311 -12.26 2.91 -6.05
CA LEU A 311 -12.31 2.92 -4.60
C LEU A 311 -12.08 4.33 -4.04
N GLY A 312 -11.12 5.09 -4.59
CA GLY A 312 -10.88 6.47 -4.19
C GLY A 312 -12.07 7.40 -4.41
N LEU A 313 -12.76 7.25 -5.55
CA LEU A 313 -13.98 8.01 -5.86
C LEU A 313 -15.12 7.69 -4.89
N LEU A 314 -15.36 6.40 -4.60
CA LEU A 314 -16.42 5.98 -3.68
C LEU A 314 -16.13 6.38 -2.24
N ILE A 315 -14.87 6.30 -1.79
CA ILE A 315 -14.45 6.82 -0.49
C ILE A 315 -14.77 8.32 -0.40
N GLY A 316 -14.48 9.09 -1.46
CA GLY A 316 -14.82 10.50 -1.55
C GLY A 316 -16.34 10.75 -1.41
N ALA A 317 -17.16 10.04 -2.19
CA ALA A 317 -18.61 10.19 -2.17
C ALA A 317 -19.23 9.89 -0.78
N LEU A 318 -18.76 8.82 -0.14
CA LEU A 318 -19.22 8.45 1.21
C LEU A 318 -18.88 9.50 2.27
N LYS A 319 -17.75 10.22 2.12
CA LYS A 319 -17.37 11.30 3.04
C LYS A 319 -18.33 12.48 2.97
N ASP A 320 -18.75 12.85 1.77
CA ASP A 320 -19.66 13.97 1.52
C ASP A 320 -21.08 13.67 2.04
N GLU A 321 -21.58 12.46 1.82
CA GLU A 321 -22.92 12.06 2.26
C GLU A 321 -23.06 11.93 3.79
N ALA A 322 -21.99 11.54 4.49
CA ALA A 322 -21.98 11.46 5.95
C ALA A 322 -22.14 12.83 6.65
N ALA A 323 -21.94 13.96 5.94
CA ALA A 323 -22.06 15.29 6.52
C ALA A 323 -23.53 15.76 6.74
N VAL A 324 -24.52 15.10 6.14
CA VAL A 324 -25.90 15.62 5.96
C VAL A 324 -26.93 15.06 6.97
N ALA A 325 -26.59 14.06 7.80
CA ALA A 325 -27.58 13.39 8.66
C ALA A 325 -27.86 14.11 10.00
N GLU A 326 -29.15 14.29 10.36
CA GLU A 326 -29.64 14.83 11.66
C GLU A 326 -30.22 13.74 12.59
N VAL A 327 -30.38 14.08 13.88
CA VAL A 327 -30.52 13.17 15.03
C VAL A 327 -31.91 13.24 15.69
N GLU A 328 -32.50 12.08 16.00
CA GLU A 328 -33.46 11.88 17.11
C GLU A 328 -32.91 10.78 18.03
N ALA A 329 -32.99 11.01 19.34
CA ALA A 329 -32.36 10.20 20.38
C ALA A 329 -33.31 9.14 20.95
N VAL A 330 -32.85 7.90 21.12
CA VAL A 330 -33.55 6.86 21.89
C VAL A 330 -32.56 6.08 22.77
N SER A 331 -32.92 5.87 24.03
CA SER A 331 -32.07 5.29 25.09
C SER A 331 -32.10 3.76 25.19
N GLY A 332 -30.96 3.14 25.53
CA GLY A 332 -30.85 1.72 25.95
C GLY A 332 -29.45 1.35 26.51
N PRO A 333 -29.22 0.09 26.96
CA PRO A 333 -29.49 -0.44 28.32
C PRO A 333 -28.22 -0.59 29.20
N ALA A 334 -28.43 -1.07 30.45
CA ALA A 334 -27.54 -0.99 31.62
C ALA A 334 -26.31 -1.94 31.68
N ALA A 335 -25.28 -1.49 32.40
CA ALA A 335 -23.94 -2.09 32.55
C ALA A 335 -23.88 -3.33 33.50
N GLY A 336 -22.96 -4.26 33.22
CA GLY A 336 -22.69 -5.47 34.00
C GLY A 336 -21.71 -5.31 35.19
N GLU A 337 -21.64 -6.34 36.05
CA GLU A 337 -21.05 -6.31 37.41
C GLU A 337 -19.51 -6.27 37.51
N ASN A 338 -18.76 -6.62 36.46
CA ASN A 338 -17.28 -6.61 36.50
C ASN A 338 -16.70 -5.23 36.17
N SER A 339 -15.74 -4.76 36.95
CA SER A 339 -15.08 -3.45 36.75
C SER A 339 -13.72 -3.59 36.04
N VAL A 340 -13.53 -2.87 34.92
CA VAL A 340 -12.29 -2.86 34.13
C VAL A 340 -11.68 -1.46 34.11
N ALA A 341 -10.38 -1.36 34.36
CA ALA A 341 -9.65 -0.09 34.27
C ALA A 341 -9.28 0.22 32.81
N VAL A 342 -9.59 1.43 32.35
CA VAL A 342 -9.15 1.96 31.05
C VAL A 342 -8.16 3.07 31.31
N ARG A 343 -6.93 2.90 30.84
CA ARG A 343 -5.82 3.84 31.05
C ARG A 343 -5.54 4.60 29.78
N PHE A 344 -5.46 5.92 29.87
CA PHE A 344 -5.12 6.80 28.76
C PHE A 344 -3.80 7.50 29.02
N HIS A 345 -2.87 7.40 28.08
CA HIS A 345 -1.59 8.09 28.13
C HIS A 345 -1.63 9.27 27.16
N ALA A 346 -1.71 10.47 27.72
CA ALA A 346 -1.96 11.70 26.95
C ALA A 346 -0.87 12.05 25.90
N PRO A 347 0.44 11.81 26.12
CA PRO A 347 1.47 12.20 25.15
C PRO A 347 1.37 11.55 23.76
N ASP A 348 0.98 10.28 23.69
CA ASP A 348 0.84 9.52 22.44
C ASP A 348 -0.60 9.06 22.18
N GLN A 349 -1.52 9.49 23.04
CA GLN A 349 -2.94 9.14 23.02
C GLN A 349 -3.18 7.63 23.06
N SER A 350 -2.30 6.86 23.71
CA SER A 350 -2.45 5.41 23.83
C SER A 350 -3.50 5.00 24.88
N ILE A 351 -4.26 3.96 24.55
CA ILE A 351 -5.26 3.35 25.42
C ILE A 351 -4.87 1.92 25.76
N PHE A 352 -5.02 1.60 27.04
CA PHE A 352 -4.92 0.26 27.58
C PHE A 352 -6.23 -0.13 28.25
N ILE A 353 -6.70 -1.36 28.02
CA ILE A 353 -7.82 -1.95 28.75
C ILE A 353 -7.21 -2.98 29.71
N GLY A 354 -7.36 -2.76 31.02
CA GLY A 354 -6.57 -3.46 32.02
C GLY A 354 -5.08 -3.17 31.80
N HIS A 355 -4.30 -4.22 31.60
CA HIS A 355 -2.87 -4.12 31.30
C HIS A 355 -2.53 -4.25 29.80
N ASP A 356 -3.55 -4.46 28.95
CA ASP A 356 -3.35 -4.77 27.54
C ASP A 356 -3.46 -3.53 26.66
N TYR A 357 -2.46 -3.33 25.79
CA TYR A 357 -2.45 -2.27 24.80
C TYR A 357 -3.54 -2.48 23.74
N LEU A 358 -4.40 -1.49 23.56
CA LEU A 358 -5.46 -1.50 22.55
C LEU A 358 -5.03 -0.78 21.29
N ILE A 359 -4.74 0.53 21.40
CA ILE A 359 -4.57 1.45 20.27
C ILE A 359 -3.88 2.76 20.73
N LYS A 360 -3.38 3.57 19.79
CA LYS A 360 -2.78 4.90 20.04
C LYS A 360 -3.26 5.95 19.03
N GLY A 361 -2.83 7.20 19.23
CA GLY A 361 -3.13 8.32 18.35
C GLY A 361 -4.62 8.69 18.33
N VAL A 362 -5.08 9.23 17.20
CA VAL A 362 -6.43 9.79 17.05
C VAL A 362 -7.53 8.81 17.43
N ALA A 363 -7.40 7.52 17.07
CA ALA A 363 -8.39 6.51 17.46
C ALA A 363 -8.46 6.28 18.97
N GLY A 364 -7.33 6.39 19.67
CA GLY A 364 -7.28 6.38 21.12
C GLY A 364 -7.94 7.63 21.72
N ALA A 365 -7.65 8.82 21.19
CA ALA A 365 -8.32 10.05 21.64
C ALA A 365 -9.85 10.00 21.46
N ILE A 366 -10.33 9.46 20.34
CA ILE A 366 -11.77 9.26 20.07
C ILE A 366 -12.38 8.35 21.15
N LEU A 367 -11.80 7.18 21.40
CA LEU A 367 -12.35 6.27 22.41
C LEU A 367 -12.35 6.92 23.81
N TRP A 368 -11.26 7.60 24.19
CA TRP A 368 -11.19 8.28 25.49
C TRP A 368 -12.30 9.32 25.66
N ARG A 369 -12.59 10.09 24.60
CA ARG A 369 -13.66 11.09 24.59
C ARG A 369 -15.04 10.45 24.77
N LEU A 370 -15.33 9.38 24.01
CA LEU A 370 -16.59 8.63 24.10
C LEU A 370 -16.81 8.05 25.51
N LEU A 371 -15.76 7.48 26.09
CA LEU A 371 -15.80 6.93 27.45
C LEU A 371 -16.01 8.01 28.51
N GLY A 372 -15.43 9.20 28.32
CA GLY A 372 -15.66 10.36 29.16
C GLY A 372 -17.13 10.79 29.17
N GLU A 373 -17.74 10.98 27.99
CA GLU A 373 -19.17 11.35 27.89
C GLU A 373 -20.09 10.29 28.50
N PHE A 374 -19.80 9.00 28.26
CA PHE A 374 -20.55 7.91 28.86
C PHE A 374 -20.48 7.95 30.40
N LYS A 375 -19.31 8.22 30.98
CA LYS A 375 -19.15 8.30 32.44
C LYS A 375 -19.82 9.53 33.06
N GLU A 376 -19.81 10.66 32.37
CA GLU A 376 -20.37 11.92 32.87
C GLU A 376 -21.88 12.01 32.71
N THR A 377 -22.42 11.54 31.57
CA THR A 377 -23.83 11.77 31.18
C THR A 377 -24.63 10.48 31.01
N GLY A 378 -23.98 9.31 30.97
CA GLY A 378 -24.62 8.03 30.62
C GLY A 378 -24.93 7.88 29.13
N ARG A 379 -24.49 8.82 28.28
CA ARG A 379 -24.75 8.82 26.84
C ARG A 379 -24.05 7.65 26.14
N THR A 380 -24.81 6.93 25.30
CA THR A 380 -24.31 5.77 24.55
C THR A 380 -24.34 5.94 23.03
N GLU A 381 -25.02 6.95 22.49
CA GLU A 381 -25.15 7.15 21.03
C GLU A 381 -24.45 8.41 20.54
N PHE A 382 -23.73 8.28 19.43
CA PHE A 382 -22.83 9.29 18.89
C PHE A 382 -22.90 9.36 17.36
N THR A 383 -22.44 10.49 16.80
CA THR A 383 -22.39 10.74 15.35
C THR A 383 -20.96 11.05 14.89
N THR A 384 -20.66 10.77 13.62
CA THR A 384 -19.36 11.15 13.03
C THR A 384 -19.22 12.67 12.93
N ARG A 385 -20.32 13.39 12.69
CA ARG A 385 -20.34 14.85 12.57
C ARG A 385 -19.92 15.55 13.88
N GLU A 386 -20.43 15.10 15.03
CA GLU A 386 -20.05 15.74 16.30
C GLU A 386 -18.56 15.55 16.60
N LEU A 387 -18.00 14.36 16.32
CA LEU A 387 -16.58 14.10 16.49
C LEU A 387 -15.73 14.95 15.55
N ARG A 388 -16.17 15.19 14.30
CA ARG A 388 -15.45 16.06 13.34
C ARG A 388 -15.34 17.51 13.83
N ILE A 389 -16.30 17.99 14.62
CA ILE A 389 -16.37 19.38 15.09
C ILE A 389 -15.72 19.54 16.48
N ASP A 390 -15.45 18.44 17.20
CA ASP A 390 -14.89 18.48 18.56
C ASP A 390 -13.41 18.95 18.56
N PRO A 391 -13.12 20.16 19.09
CA PRO A 391 -11.76 20.72 19.09
C PRO A 391 -10.82 19.98 20.06
N THR A 392 -11.35 19.20 21.00
CA THR A 392 -10.55 18.48 22.00
C THR A 392 -9.84 17.26 21.41
N LEU A 393 -10.36 16.71 20.32
CA LEU A 393 -9.76 15.57 19.62
C LEU A 393 -8.50 15.94 18.83
N ARG A 394 -8.16 17.24 18.73
CA ARG A 394 -7.03 17.77 17.93
C ARG A 394 -6.94 17.10 16.57
N LEU A 395 -8.10 16.84 15.96
CA LEU A 395 -8.16 16.34 14.59
C LEU A 395 -7.48 17.40 13.72
N PRO A 396 -6.56 17.02 12.80
CA PRO A 396 -6.05 17.96 11.80
C PRO A 396 -7.22 18.72 11.16
N GLU A 397 -7.03 19.97 10.75
CA GLU A 397 -8.09 20.79 10.10
C GLU A 397 -8.81 20.06 8.96
N PHE A 398 -8.15 19.05 8.39
CA PHE A 398 -8.67 18.04 7.48
C PHE A 398 -8.88 16.72 8.24
N ALA A 399 -10.04 16.55 8.90
CA ALA A 399 -10.47 15.30 9.54
C ALA A 399 -10.85 14.23 8.50
N GLU A 400 -9.95 13.96 7.54
CA GLU A 400 -10.25 13.24 6.31
C GLU A 400 -10.62 11.77 6.55
N ASN A 401 -10.17 11.13 7.63
CA ASN A 401 -10.29 9.67 7.79
C ASN A 401 -10.91 9.21 9.12
N LEU A 402 -11.84 10.00 9.71
CA LEU A 402 -12.55 9.62 10.94
C LEU A 402 -13.25 8.27 10.83
N ASP A 403 -13.93 8.00 9.72
CA ASP A 403 -14.66 6.74 9.50
C ASP A 403 -13.70 5.54 9.52
N ALA A 404 -12.53 5.67 8.89
CA ALA A 404 -11.47 4.67 8.94
C ALA A 404 -10.92 4.46 10.36
N ARG A 405 -10.88 5.50 11.20
CA ARG A 405 -10.48 5.39 12.62
C ARG A 405 -11.53 4.68 13.47
N LEU A 406 -12.81 4.91 13.21
CA LEU A 406 -13.90 4.18 13.88
C LEU A 406 -13.92 2.71 13.48
N ILE A 407 -13.70 2.39 12.20
CA ILE A 407 -13.55 1.01 11.71
C ILE A 407 -12.36 0.33 12.41
N LEU A 408 -11.19 0.99 12.40
CA LEU A 408 -9.99 0.53 13.09
C LEU A 408 -10.27 0.24 14.57
N LEU A 409 -10.89 1.18 15.28
CA LEU A 409 -11.20 1.05 16.70
C LEU A 409 -12.15 -0.11 16.98
N ARG A 410 -13.20 -0.28 16.16
CA ARG A 410 -14.15 -1.38 16.31
C ARG A 410 -13.49 -2.73 16.09
N LYS A 411 -12.76 -2.91 14.98
CA LYS A 411 -12.05 -4.16 14.66
C LYS A 411 -11.06 -4.52 15.78
N ARG A 412 -10.37 -3.53 16.37
CA ARG A 412 -9.47 -3.74 17.52
C ARG A 412 -10.18 -4.17 18.80
N LEU A 413 -11.33 -3.59 19.10
CA LEU A 413 -12.14 -3.99 20.27
C LEU A 413 -12.69 -5.43 20.11
N GLU A 414 -13.13 -5.78 18.90
CA GLU A 414 -13.63 -7.12 18.55
C GLU A 414 -12.52 -8.17 18.62
N GLU A 415 -11.35 -7.92 18.01
CA GLU A 415 -10.18 -8.82 18.04
C GLU A 415 -9.72 -9.14 19.46
N ARG A 416 -9.79 -8.15 20.36
CA ARG A 416 -9.39 -8.30 21.76
C ARG A 416 -10.48 -8.88 22.66
N GLN A 417 -11.67 -9.15 22.10
CA GLN A 417 -12.85 -9.55 22.87
C GLN A 417 -13.08 -8.62 24.08
N ALA A 418 -12.88 -7.32 23.88
CA ALA A 418 -12.99 -6.34 24.94
C ALA A 418 -14.42 -6.31 25.51
N CYS A 419 -14.57 -5.94 26.79
CA CYS A 419 -15.89 -5.72 27.41
C CYS A 419 -16.59 -4.44 26.91
N LEU A 420 -16.03 -3.82 25.88
CA LEU A 420 -16.46 -2.58 25.24
C LEU A 420 -16.61 -2.84 23.75
N ARG A 421 -17.70 -2.36 23.16
CA ARG A 421 -17.96 -2.45 21.73
C ARG A 421 -18.44 -1.11 21.20
N ILE A 422 -18.14 -0.87 19.93
CA ILE A 422 -18.73 0.22 19.16
C ILE A 422 -19.57 -0.45 18.09
N GLU A 423 -20.89 -0.30 18.18
CA GLU A 423 -21.83 -0.91 17.24
C GLU A 423 -22.34 0.16 16.28
N LYS A 424 -22.49 -0.19 15.01
CA LYS A 424 -23.11 0.71 14.03
C LYS A 424 -24.61 0.80 14.33
N SER A 425 -25.13 2.02 14.45
CA SER A 425 -26.56 2.28 14.71
C SER A 425 -27.26 3.00 13.55
N GLY A 426 -26.54 3.26 12.45
CA GLY A 426 -27.05 3.89 11.24
C GLY A 426 -25.93 4.54 10.44
N ARG A 427 -26.28 5.23 9.36
CA ARG A 427 -25.31 5.95 8.53
C ARG A 427 -24.72 7.14 9.30
N GLY A 428 -23.40 7.17 9.48
CA GLY A 428 -22.71 8.17 10.31
C GLY A 428 -23.03 8.11 11.81
N ARG A 429 -23.66 7.01 12.27
CA ARG A 429 -24.11 6.83 13.66
C ARG A 429 -23.53 5.56 14.26
N PHE A 430 -23.14 5.64 15.52
CA PHE A 430 -22.63 4.50 16.26
C PHE A 430 -23.02 4.58 17.73
N ARG A 431 -23.02 3.42 18.37
CA ARG A 431 -23.38 3.23 19.77
C ARG A 431 -22.21 2.62 20.52
N LEU A 432 -21.84 3.21 21.64
CA LEU A 432 -20.93 2.63 22.62
C LEU A 432 -21.73 1.64 23.49
N VAL A 433 -21.33 0.38 23.47
CA VAL A 433 -21.94 -0.69 24.28
C VAL A 433 -20.92 -1.17 25.30
N THR A 434 -21.29 -1.11 26.58
CA THR A 434 -20.43 -1.51 27.71
C THR A 434 -21.02 -2.73 28.42
N GLN A 435 -20.28 -3.83 28.47
CA GLN A 435 -20.69 -5.06 29.18
C GLN A 435 -20.13 -5.11 30.61
N CYS A 436 -19.37 -4.09 31.01
CA CYS A 436 -18.61 -4.00 32.25
C CYS A 436 -18.72 -2.57 32.81
N SER A 437 -18.49 -2.42 34.12
CA SER A 437 -18.28 -1.12 34.75
C SER A 437 -16.87 -0.61 34.44
N LEU A 438 -16.72 0.69 34.17
CA LEU A 438 -15.45 1.27 33.70
C LEU A 438 -14.80 2.20 34.73
N LYS A 439 -13.50 2.02 34.97
CA LYS A 439 -12.66 2.96 35.72
C LYS A 439 -11.68 3.67 34.78
N LEU A 440 -11.92 4.94 34.51
CA LEU A 440 -11.06 5.76 33.67
C LEU A 440 -9.89 6.34 34.47
N GLU A 441 -8.66 6.05 34.05
CA GLU A 441 -7.40 6.51 34.65
C GLU A 441 -6.59 7.32 33.61
N ASN A 442 -6.31 8.59 33.90
CA ASN A 442 -5.46 9.42 33.04
C ASN A 442 -4.01 9.37 33.54
N LEU A 443 -3.12 8.81 32.73
CA LEU A 443 -1.69 8.74 32.98
C LEU A 443 -1.04 9.99 32.36
N SER A 444 -1.04 11.10 33.09
CA SER A 444 -0.16 12.22 32.80
C SER A 444 1.26 11.89 33.28
N ALA A 445 2.27 12.15 32.46
CA ALA A 445 3.66 12.02 32.88
C ALA A 445 3.98 12.96 34.05
N ALA A 446 3.94 12.46 35.29
CA ALA A 446 4.62 13.03 36.45
C ALA A 446 4.74 11.99 37.57
N GLY A 447 5.97 11.55 37.81
CA GLY A 447 6.34 10.67 38.90
C GLY A 447 7.85 10.66 39.08
N THR A 448 8.43 11.85 39.24
CA THR A 448 9.76 12.01 39.83
C THR A 448 9.76 11.23 41.15
N LEU A 449 10.56 10.16 41.21
CA LEU A 449 10.82 9.44 42.44
C LEU A 449 11.33 10.44 43.48
N SER A 450 10.49 10.79 44.45
CA SER A 450 10.97 11.39 45.69
C SER A 450 11.73 10.28 46.43
N ALA A 451 13.05 10.39 46.45
CA ALA A 451 13.89 9.60 47.34
C ALA A 451 13.52 9.94 48.79
N GLY A 452 13.03 8.94 49.50
CA GLY A 452 13.20 8.80 50.94
C GLY A 452 14.43 7.95 51.22
#